data_AF-A0AAE1KXL4-F1
#
_entry.id   AF-A0AAE1KXL4-F1
#
_cell.length_a   1.000
_cell.length_b   1.000
_cell.length_c   1.000
_cell.angle_alpha   90.00
_cell.angle_beta   90.00
_cell.angle_gamma   90.00
#
_symmetry.space_group_name_H-M   'P 1'
#
loop_
_entity.id
_entity.type
_entity.pdbx_description
1 polymer ?
#
loop_
_entity_poly.entity_id
_entity_poly.type
_entity_poly.pdbx_seq_one_letter_code
_entity_poly.pdbx_strand_id
1 'polypeptide(L)'
;MQPTSLRLPVSSLEPRWKRCGPTEETIGFVSKKNQDWFDENDETISLLIEAKRQTRLILENQPTPENKRTHKQAVADCQRGIREVKNTWWQRKAAEIQSYADQRDLRRFYVATKEVFGPTRSSVGGLKDVDGATTITDSEGILSRWKSHFENLLNDQANTTNDLICMTPQYPVRH
;
A
#
# COMPACT_ATOMS: atom_id res chain seq x y z
N MET A 1 -61.13 39.48 -17.42
CA MET A 1 -61.36 38.28 -16.60
C MET A 1 -60.10 37.42 -16.66
N GLN A 2 -59.43 37.20 -15.53
CA GLN A 2 -58.27 36.31 -15.45
C GLN A 2 -58.66 35.06 -14.65
N PRO A 3 -58.15 33.87 -15.00
CA PRO A 3 -58.11 32.76 -14.08
C PRO A 3 -56.74 32.68 -13.39
N THR A 4 -56.82 32.75 -12.07
CA THR A 4 -55.82 32.51 -11.04
C THR A 4 -55.09 31.18 -11.22
N SER A 5 -53.76 31.20 -11.20
CA SER A 5 -52.93 30.01 -10.91
C SER A 5 -52.06 30.31 -9.69
N LEU A 6 -52.37 29.61 -8.60
CA LEU A 6 -51.66 29.68 -7.32
C LEU A 6 -50.27 29.05 -7.46
N ARG A 7 -49.22 29.87 -7.45
CA ARG A 7 -47.85 29.40 -7.19
C ARG A 7 -47.65 29.31 -5.68
N LEU A 8 -47.47 28.09 -5.17
CA LEU A 8 -46.90 27.86 -3.85
C LEU A 8 -45.41 28.26 -3.87
N PRO A 9 -44.88 28.86 -2.79
CA PRO A 9 -43.46 29.20 -2.72
C PRO A 9 -42.63 27.92 -2.55
N VAL A 10 -41.74 27.67 -3.50
CA VAL A 10 -40.69 26.66 -3.35
C VAL A 10 -39.79 27.12 -2.21
N SER A 11 -39.91 26.43 -1.08
CA SER A 11 -39.10 26.61 0.10
C SER A 11 -37.61 26.47 -0.23
N SER A 12 -36.86 27.43 0.28
CA SER A 12 -35.40 27.54 0.20
C SER A 12 -34.70 26.20 0.45
N LEU A 13 -34.03 25.68 -0.58
CA LEU A 13 -33.06 24.59 -0.47
C LEU A 13 -31.73 25.18 0.02
N GLU A 14 -31.65 25.43 1.33
CA GLU A 14 -30.37 25.71 1.99
C GLU A 14 -29.47 24.45 1.95
N PRO A 15 -28.21 24.56 1.54
CA PRO A 15 -27.29 23.42 1.50
C PRO A 15 -27.02 22.86 2.92
N ARG A 16 -27.49 21.63 3.14
CA ARG A 16 -27.29 20.79 4.35
C ARG A 16 -25.85 20.30 4.48
N TRP A 17 -24.87 21.20 4.53
CA TRP A 17 -23.49 20.86 4.89
C TRP A 17 -22.91 21.71 6.04
N LYS A 18 -23.74 22.49 6.75
CA LYS A 18 -23.32 23.04 8.04
C LYS A 18 -23.13 21.91 9.07
N ARG A 19 -21.92 21.35 9.10
CA ARG A 19 -21.40 20.52 10.19
C ARG A 19 -20.53 21.40 11.08
N CYS A 20 -20.85 21.38 12.35
CA CYS A 20 -20.23 22.10 13.46
C CYS A 20 -18.69 21.96 13.51
N GLY A 21 -17.99 23.04 13.87
CA GLY A 21 -16.63 22.94 14.45
C GLY A 21 -16.67 22.50 15.92
N PRO A 22 -15.56 22.49 16.69
CA PRO A 22 -14.18 22.86 16.35
C PRO A 22 -13.19 21.69 16.54
N THR A 23 -12.30 21.47 15.57
CA THR A 23 -11.07 20.69 15.81
C THR A 23 -9.88 21.55 15.38
N GLU A 24 -9.75 22.71 16.02
CA GLU A 24 -8.64 23.64 15.79
C GLU A 24 -7.53 23.50 16.85
N GLU A 25 -7.64 22.52 17.77
CA GLU A 25 -6.57 22.21 18.71
C GLU A 25 -6.10 20.76 18.56
N THR A 26 -4.89 20.64 18.02
CA THR A 26 -3.98 19.51 18.22
C THR A 26 -4.25 18.23 17.42
N ILE A 27 -4.35 18.35 16.10
CA ILE A 27 -3.84 17.29 15.22
C ILE A 27 -2.88 17.97 14.26
N GLY A 28 -1.60 18.01 14.63
CA GLY A 28 -0.56 18.40 13.70
C GLY A 28 -0.71 17.54 12.44
N PHE A 29 -0.83 18.17 11.28
CA PHE A 29 -0.75 17.48 10.02
C PHE A 29 0.68 16.95 9.89
N VAL A 30 0.92 15.73 10.37
CA VAL A 30 2.09 14.97 9.96
C VAL A 30 1.82 14.63 8.50
N SER A 31 2.36 15.45 7.60
CA SER A 31 2.45 15.10 6.19
C SER A 31 3.30 13.83 6.12
N LYS A 32 2.62 12.68 6.07
CA LYS A 32 3.29 11.41 5.78
C LYS A 32 3.76 11.53 4.34
N LYS A 33 5.05 11.80 4.16
CA LYS A 33 5.74 11.54 2.90
C LYS A 33 5.77 10.02 2.72
N ASN A 34 4.68 9.47 2.21
CA ASN A 34 4.75 8.15 1.61
C ASN A 34 5.63 8.35 0.37
N GLN A 35 6.74 7.62 0.25
CA GLN A 35 7.48 7.58 -1.01
C GLN A 35 6.66 6.79 -2.03
N ASP A 36 5.54 7.37 -2.46
CA ASP A 36 4.72 6.84 -3.53
C ASP A 36 5.20 7.45 -4.85
N TRP A 37 5.03 6.70 -5.94
CA TRP A 37 5.47 7.10 -7.28
C TRP A 37 4.86 8.43 -7.74
N PHE A 38 3.77 8.87 -7.10
CA PHE A 38 3.09 10.12 -7.40
C PHE A 38 3.84 11.34 -6.86
N ASP A 39 4.25 11.34 -5.60
CA ASP A 39 4.84 12.51 -4.92
C ASP A 39 6.16 12.95 -5.57
N GLU A 40 6.97 12.00 -6.03
CA GLU A 40 8.23 12.31 -6.75
C GLU A 40 8.00 12.93 -8.14
N ASN A 41 6.80 12.79 -8.69
CA ASN A 41 6.49 13.15 -10.08
C ASN A 41 5.32 14.15 -10.19
N ASP A 42 4.95 14.79 -9.08
CA ASP A 42 3.78 15.66 -8.98
C ASP A 42 3.81 16.80 -10.02
N GLU A 43 4.97 17.44 -10.21
CA GLU A 43 5.15 18.50 -11.21
C GLU A 43 4.89 17.99 -12.64
N THR A 44 5.50 16.86 -13.02
CA THR A 44 5.34 16.24 -14.34
C THR A 44 3.90 15.82 -14.59
N ILE A 45 3.25 15.21 -13.58
CA ILE A 45 1.85 14.79 -13.66
C ILE A 45 0.93 16.01 -13.77
N SER A 46 1.21 17.06 -13.01
CA SER A 46 0.47 18.32 -13.04
C SER A 46 0.51 18.97 -14.43
N LEU A 47 1.69 19.01 -15.07
CA LEU A 47 1.84 19.52 -16.43
C LEU A 47 0.99 18.74 -17.45
N LEU A 48 1.01 17.40 -17.38
CA LEU A 48 0.21 16.54 -18.26
C LEU A 48 -1.30 16.75 -18.06
N ILE A 49 -1.73 16.90 -16.81
CA ILE A 49 -3.13 17.17 -16.46
C ILE A 49 -3.55 18.55 -16.96
N GLU A 50 -2.69 19.56 -16.81
CA GLU A 50 -2.99 20.92 -17.23
C GLU A 50 -3.09 21.01 -18.76
N ALA A 51 -2.18 20.38 -19.51
CA ALA A 51 -2.29 20.31 -20.97
C ALA A 51 -3.62 19.67 -21.43
N LYS A 52 -4.04 18.58 -20.77
CA LYS A 52 -5.35 17.95 -21.02
C LYS A 52 -6.52 18.89 -20.67
N ARG A 53 -6.40 19.65 -19.59
CA ARG A 53 -7.43 20.62 -19.15
C ARG A 53 -7.58 21.77 -20.15
N GLN A 54 -6.47 22.32 -20.65
CA GLN A 54 -6.49 23.40 -21.63
C GLN A 54 -7.20 22.99 -22.93
N THR A 55 -6.90 21.79 -23.46
CA THR A 55 -7.60 21.30 -24.66
C THR A 55 -9.08 21.04 -24.43
N ARG A 56 -9.48 20.69 -23.20
CA ARG A 56 -10.90 20.55 -22.83
C ARG A 56 -11.62 21.90 -22.85
N LEU A 57 -11.01 22.95 -22.30
CA LEU A 57 -11.58 24.30 -22.32
C LEU A 57 -11.78 24.81 -23.75
N ILE A 58 -10.80 24.57 -24.63
CA ILE A 58 -10.89 24.91 -26.06
C ILE A 58 -12.07 24.17 -26.72
N LEU A 59 -12.23 22.88 -26.44
CA LEU A 59 -13.33 22.07 -26.98
C LEU A 59 -14.71 22.54 -26.48
N GLU A 60 -14.84 22.89 -25.21
CA GLU A 60 -16.08 23.40 -24.62
C GLU A 60 -16.49 24.75 -25.23
N ASN A 61 -15.52 25.63 -25.49
CA ASN A 61 -15.77 26.92 -26.15
C ASN A 61 -16.01 26.79 -27.66
N GLN A 62 -15.35 25.82 -28.32
CA GLN A 62 -15.39 25.64 -29.77
C GLN A 62 -15.45 24.15 -30.13
N PRO A 63 -16.66 23.57 -30.28
CA PRO A 63 -16.84 22.14 -30.55
C PRO A 63 -16.62 21.80 -32.04
N THR A 64 -15.41 21.99 -32.55
CA THR A 64 -15.02 21.63 -33.92
C THR A 64 -14.49 20.19 -33.99
N PRO A 65 -14.56 19.51 -35.15
CA PRO A 65 -13.98 18.18 -35.33
C PRO A 65 -12.47 18.14 -35.06
N GLU A 66 -11.77 19.23 -35.35
CA GLU A 66 -10.34 19.40 -35.08
C GLU A 66 -10.06 19.47 -33.59
N ASN A 67 -10.74 20.36 -32.84
CA ASN A 67 -10.59 20.46 -31.39
C ASN A 67 -10.93 19.15 -30.68
N LYS A 68 -11.90 18.39 -31.21
CA LYS A 68 -12.22 17.04 -30.72
C LYS A 68 -11.07 16.06 -30.91
N ARG A 69 -10.35 16.12 -32.04
CA ARG A 69 -9.15 15.30 -32.29
C ARG A 69 -8.00 15.73 -31.37
N THR A 70 -7.75 17.02 -31.24
CA THR A 70 -6.71 17.58 -30.35
C THR A 70 -6.95 17.19 -28.90
N HIS A 71 -8.18 17.28 -28.40
CA HIS A 71 -8.51 16.85 -27.04
C HIS A 71 -8.31 15.34 -26.85
N LYS A 72 -8.75 14.52 -27.81
CA LYS A 72 -8.50 13.06 -27.76
C LYS A 72 -7.01 12.73 -27.72
N GLN A 73 -6.19 13.45 -28.49
CA GLN A 73 -4.75 13.29 -28.50
C GLN A 73 -4.15 13.67 -27.15
N ALA A 74 -4.50 14.83 -26.59
CA ALA A 74 -4.04 15.26 -25.27
C ALA A 74 -4.45 14.29 -24.15
N VAL A 75 -5.62 13.66 -24.24
CA VAL A 75 -6.03 12.59 -23.31
C VAL A 75 -5.11 11.37 -23.45
N ALA A 76 -4.81 10.93 -24.68
CA ALA A 76 -3.92 9.80 -24.93
C ALA A 76 -2.49 10.10 -24.45
N ASP A 77 -1.98 11.30 -24.70
CA ASP A 77 -0.66 11.75 -24.26
C ASP A 77 -0.57 11.81 -22.74
N CYS A 78 -1.58 12.37 -22.07
CA CYS A 78 -1.67 12.40 -20.61
C CYS A 78 -1.66 10.98 -20.01
N GLN A 79 -2.47 10.07 -20.56
CA GLN A 79 -2.53 8.67 -20.09
C GLN A 79 -1.20 7.93 -20.32
N ARG A 80 -0.56 8.14 -21.48
CA ARG A 80 0.75 7.57 -21.79
C ARG A 80 1.82 8.09 -20.84
N GLY A 81 1.93 9.41 -20.68
CA GLY A 81 2.93 10.02 -19.82
C GLY A 81 2.79 9.60 -18.36
N ILE A 82 1.57 9.55 -17.82
CA ILE A 82 1.33 9.05 -16.45
C ILE A 82 1.76 7.59 -16.31
N ARG A 83 1.46 6.75 -17.31
CA ARG A 83 1.86 5.34 -17.29
C ARG A 83 3.38 5.18 -17.37
N GLU A 84 4.06 5.97 -18.21
CA GLU A 84 5.52 5.97 -18.34
C GLU A 84 6.19 6.36 -17.02
N VAL A 85 5.80 7.50 -16.46
CA VAL A 85 6.31 7.98 -15.16
C VAL A 85 6.13 6.94 -14.06
N LYS A 86 4.93 6.36 -13.95
CA LYS A 86 4.67 5.28 -13.00
C LYS A 86 5.58 4.07 -13.24
N ASN A 87 5.69 3.61 -14.49
CA ASN A 87 6.49 2.44 -14.84
C ASN A 87 7.98 2.67 -14.54
N THR A 88 8.53 3.83 -14.89
CA THR A 88 9.91 4.20 -14.61
C THR A 88 10.20 4.16 -13.12
N TRP A 89 9.28 4.69 -12.29
CA TRP A 89 9.42 4.61 -10.84
C TRP A 89 9.46 3.16 -10.34
N TRP A 90 8.51 2.32 -10.79
CA TRP A 90 8.46 0.90 -10.39
C TRP A 90 9.68 0.10 -10.85
N GLN A 91 10.18 0.35 -12.06
CA GLN A 91 11.41 -0.27 -12.56
C GLN A 91 12.62 0.11 -11.71
N ARG A 92 12.76 1.40 -11.37
CA ARG A 92 13.82 1.87 -10.48
C ARG A 92 13.73 1.23 -9.09
N LYS A 93 12.53 1.18 -8.51
CA LYS A 93 12.32 0.58 -7.18
C LYS A 93 12.58 -0.93 -7.18
N ALA A 94 12.19 -1.63 -8.25
CA ALA A 94 12.49 -3.05 -8.42
C ALA A 94 14.00 -3.32 -8.53
N ALA A 95 14.72 -2.51 -9.32
CA ALA A 95 16.17 -2.61 -9.44
C ALA A 95 16.89 -2.34 -8.10
N GLU A 96 16.42 -1.36 -7.33
CA GLU A 96 16.92 -1.08 -5.98
C GLU A 96 16.76 -2.31 -5.07
N ILE A 97 15.54 -2.86 -4.98
CA ILE A 97 15.25 -4.03 -4.13
C ILE A 97 16.06 -5.25 -4.57
N GLN A 98 16.18 -5.49 -5.88
CA GLN A 98 16.99 -6.57 -6.42
C GLN A 98 18.46 -6.43 -6.03
N SER A 99 19.01 -5.21 -6.07
CA SER A 99 20.40 -4.96 -5.70
C SER A 99 20.71 -5.33 -4.23
N TYR A 100 19.74 -5.15 -3.32
CA TYR A 100 19.89 -5.58 -1.92
C TYR A 100 19.88 -7.10 -1.79
N ALA A 101 19.04 -7.79 -2.57
CA ALA A 101 19.01 -9.25 -2.60
C ALA A 101 20.34 -9.83 -3.13
N ASP A 102 20.87 -9.25 -4.21
CA ASP A 102 22.14 -9.67 -4.81
C ASP A 102 23.33 -9.47 -3.85
N GLN A 103 23.30 -8.41 -3.05
CA GLN A 103 24.28 -8.13 -1.99
C GLN A 103 24.07 -8.96 -0.71
N ARG A 104 23.03 -9.79 -0.64
CA ARG A 104 22.60 -10.53 0.57
C ARG A 104 22.28 -9.61 1.76
N ASP A 105 21.95 -8.35 1.53
CA ASP A 105 21.51 -7.41 2.57
C ASP A 105 20.01 -7.55 2.82
N LEU A 106 19.66 -8.57 3.61
CA LEU A 106 18.27 -8.86 3.98
C LEU A 106 17.60 -7.72 4.75
N ARG A 107 18.37 -6.91 5.50
CA ARG A 107 17.82 -5.80 6.28
C ARG A 107 17.32 -4.69 5.36
N ARG A 108 18.14 -4.25 4.41
CA ARG A 108 17.73 -3.23 3.44
C ARG A 108 16.65 -3.73 2.50
N PHE A 109 16.75 -4.98 2.06
CA PHE A 109 15.70 -5.63 1.29
C PHE A 109 14.34 -5.58 2.00
N TYR A 110 14.31 -5.96 3.29
CA TYR A 110 13.08 -5.94 4.08
C TYR A 110 12.53 -4.52 4.26
N VAL A 111 13.37 -3.54 4.60
CA VAL A 111 12.96 -2.13 4.74
C VAL A 111 12.38 -1.59 3.43
N ALA A 112 13.07 -1.76 2.31
CA ALA A 112 12.62 -1.28 1.00
C ALA A 112 11.30 -1.96 0.56
N THR A 113 11.12 -3.24 0.88
CA THR A 113 9.87 -3.96 0.62
C THR A 113 8.72 -3.40 1.47
N LYS A 114 8.99 -3.08 2.75
CA LYS A 114 8.00 -2.47 3.67
C LYS A 114 7.63 -1.05 3.26
N GLU A 115 8.54 -0.28 2.69
CA GLU A 115 8.24 1.05 2.14
C GLU A 115 7.20 0.97 1.01
N VAL A 116 7.35 -0.01 0.11
CA VAL A 116 6.47 -0.18 -1.06
C VAL A 116 5.08 -0.66 -0.69
N PHE A 117 4.98 -1.70 0.15
CA PHE A 117 3.69 -2.30 0.50
C PHE A 117 3.04 -1.64 1.73
N GLY A 118 3.77 -0.75 2.40
CA GLY A 118 3.34 -0.10 3.63
C GLY A 118 3.33 -1.03 4.84
N PRO A 119 2.74 -0.57 5.95
CA PRO A 119 2.61 -1.36 7.16
C PRO A 119 1.74 -2.60 6.91
N THR A 120 2.37 -3.76 6.81
CA THR A 120 1.66 -5.04 6.88
C THR A 120 0.88 -5.10 8.19
N ARG A 121 -0.46 -5.23 8.12
CA ARG A 121 -1.29 -5.53 9.29
C ARG A 121 -0.90 -6.90 9.81
N SER A 122 0.06 -6.95 10.73
CA SER A 122 0.35 -8.15 11.49
C SER A 122 -0.66 -8.20 12.63
N SER A 123 -1.80 -8.87 12.42
CA SER A 123 -2.50 -9.43 13.57
C SER A 123 -1.67 -10.65 13.96
N VAL A 124 -0.74 -10.48 14.89
CA VAL A 124 -0.14 -11.64 15.55
C VAL A 124 -1.31 -12.34 16.26
N GLY A 125 -1.76 -13.47 15.71
CA GLY A 125 -2.72 -14.31 16.40
C GLY A 125 -2.13 -14.73 17.73
N GLY A 126 -2.94 -14.75 18.79
CA GLY A 126 -2.45 -15.13 20.11
C GLY A 126 -1.85 -16.55 20.07
N LEU A 127 -0.68 -16.70 20.69
CA LEU A 127 0.03 -17.96 20.77
C LEU A 127 -0.51 -18.79 21.94
N LYS A 128 -0.83 -20.05 21.73
CA LYS A 128 -1.27 -20.93 22.82
C LYS A 128 -0.09 -21.29 23.73
N ASP A 129 -0.33 -21.27 25.03
CA ASP A 129 0.63 -21.75 26.01
C ASP A 129 0.75 -23.29 25.98
N VAL A 130 1.69 -23.86 26.74
CA VAL A 130 1.92 -25.31 26.85
C VAL A 130 0.64 -26.06 27.24
N ASP A 131 -0.18 -25.46 28.11
CA ASP A 131 -1.45 -26.04 28.57
C ASP A 131 -2.58 -26.00 27.52
N GLY A 132 -2.37 -25.35 26.37
CA GLY A 132 -3.31 -25.30 25.24
C GLY A 132 -4.59 -24.47 25.47
N ALA A 133 -4.88 -24.07 26.71
CA ALA A 133 -6.04 -23.26 27.09
C ALA A 133 -5.75 -21.75 27.12
N THR A 134 -4.57 -21.36 27.61
CA THR A 134 -4.18 -19.95 27.73
C THR A 134 -3.68 -19.42 26.39
N THR A 135 -4.16 -18.25 25.99
CA THR A 135 -3.74 -17.57 24.75
C THR A 135 -2.93 -16.34 25.10
N ILE A 136 -1.67 -16.32 24.66
CA ILE A 136 -0.71 -15.24 24.89
C ILE A 136 -0.79 -14.27 23.72
N THR A 137 -1.22 -13.05 23.99
CA THR A 137 -1.34 -11.97 22.99
C THR A 137 -0.26 -10.89 23.16
N ASP A 138 0.43 -10.87 24.30
CA ASP A 138 1.51 -9.93 24.58
C ASP A 138 2.82 -10.31 23.87
N SER A 139 3.57 -9.32 23.39
CA SER A 139 4.80 -9.54 22.61
C SER A 139 5.91 -10.17 23.44
N GLU A 140 6.07 -9.81 24.71
CA GLU A 140 7.10 -10.36 25.59
C GLU A 140 6.74 -11.80 25.97
N GLY A 141 5.46 -12.04 26.26
CA GLY A 141 4.93 -13.39 26.49
C GLY A 141 5.13 -14.31 25.29
N ILE A 142 4.87 -13.83 24.07
CA ILE A 142 5.08 -14.60 22.83
C ILE A 142 6.56 -14.98 22.67
N LEU A 143 7.48 -14.03 22.85
CA LEU A 143 8.92 -14.29 22.77
C LEU A 143 9.38 -15.31 23.83
N SER A 144 8.91 -15.17 25.07
CA SER A 144 9.22 -16.10 26.16
C SER A 144 8.70 -17.50 25.87
N ARG A 145 7.48 -17.63 25.35
CA ARG A 145 6.89 -18.92 24.98
C ARG A 145 7.64 -19.59 23.82
N TRP A 146 8.09 -18.81 22.83
CA TRP A 146 8.95 -19.31 21.75
C TRP A 146 10.28 -19.80 22.28
N LYS A 147 10.92 -19.06 23.19
CA LYS A 147 12.16 -19.48 23.86
C LYS A 147 11.97 -20.82 24.55
N SER A 148 10.97 -20.96 25.43
CA SER A 148 10.68 -22.22 26.12
C SER A 148 10.33 -23.35 25.14
N HIS A 149 9.62 -23.06 24.04
CA HIS A 149 9.31 -24.06 23.02
C HIS A 149 10.57 -24.63 22.37
N PHE A 150 11.46 -23.76 21.90
CA PHE A 150 12.66 -24.17 21.21
C PHE A 150 13.68 -24.78 22.16
N GLU A 151 13.78 -24.29 23.40
CA GLU A 151 14.58 -24.94 24.44
C GLU A 151 14.10 -26.36 24.67
N ASN A 152 12.79 -26.57 24.82
CA ASN A 152 12.26 -27.92 24.95
C ASN A 152 12.48 -28.75 23.68
N LEU A 153 12.17 -28.22 22.50
CA LEU A 153 12.27 -28.96 21.23
C LEU A 153 13.72 -29.37 20.88
N LEU A 154 14.68 -28.49 21.12
CA LEU A 154 16.09 -28.71 20.77
C LEU A 154 16.84 -29.49 21.86
N ASN A 155 16.42 -29.35 23.12
CA ASN A 155 17.02 -30.08 24.23
C ASN A 155 16.23 -31.33 24.63
N ASP A 156 15.08 -31.59 23.98
CA ASP A 156 14.43 -32.90 24.04
C ASP A 156 15.43 -33.86 23.40
N GLN A 157 16.18 -34.54 24.27
CA GLN A 157 16.80 -35.80 23.93
C GLN A 157 15.66 -36.78 23.74
N ALA A 158 14.88 -36.62 22.65
CA ALA A 158 14.09 -37.71 22.12
C ALA A 158 15.05 -38.88 22.14
N ASN A 159 14.69 -39.93 22.91
CA ASN A 159 15.42 -41.19 22.99
C ASN A 159 15.63 -41.66 21.55
N THR A 160 16.70 -41.16 20.93
CA THR A 160 17.11 -41.53 19.58
C THR A 160 17.81 -42.82 19.88
N THR A 161 17.00 -43.87 20.04
CA THR A 161 17.50 -45.20 20.30
C THR A 161 18.55 -45.46 19.23
N ASN A 162 19.70 -45.99 19.63
CA ASN A 162 20.78 -46.31 18.69
C ASN A 162 20.28 -47.14 17.50
N ASP A 163 19.16 -47.86 17.69
CA ASP A 163 18.39 -48.53 16.65
C ASP A 163 18.03 -47.64 15.45
N LEU A 164 17.59 -46.39 15.67
CA LEU A 164 17.27 -45.45 14.58
C LEU A 164 18.50 -45.03 13.78
N ILE A 165 19.65 -44.89 14.45
CA ILE A 165 20.94 -44.59 13.79
C ILE A 165 21.36 -45.80 12.94
N CYS A 166 21.22 -47.01 13.47
CA CYS A 166 21.49 -48.27 12.76
C CYS A 166 20.56 -48.49 11.55
N MET A 167 19.33 -47.97 11.59
CA MET A 167 18.35 -48.06 10.49
C MET A 167 18.54 -46.99 9.42
N THR A 168 19.44 -46.01 9.61
CA THR A 168 19.65 -44.93 8.64
C THR A 168 20.61 -45.39 7.53
N PRO A 169 20.17 -45.50 6.26
CA PRO A 169 21.01 -45.98 5.18
C PRO A 169 22.15 -44.98 4.90
N GLN A 170 23.39 -45.45 5.01
CA GLN A 170 24.58 -44.64 4.68
C GLN A 170 24.79 -44.63 3.16
N TYR A 171 24.87 -43.43 2.58
CA TYR A 171 25.28 -43.27 1.19
C TYR A 171 26.80 -43.18 1.08
N PRO A 172 27.40 -43.78 0.05
CA PRO A 172 28.85 -43.73 -0.14
C PRO A 172 29.33 -42.29 -0.31
N VAL A 173 30.41 -41.96 0.39
CA VAL A 173 31.12 -40.68 0.23
C VAL A 173 31.70 -40.66 -1.19
N ARG A 174 31.26 -39.68 -2.00
CA ARG A 174 31.83 -39.46 -3.32
C ARG A 174 33.17 -38.74 -3.15
N HIS A 175 34.27 -39.40 -3.54
CA HIS A 175 35.58 -38.78 -3.73
C HIS A 175 35.64 -38.01 -5.04
#